data_AF-A0A2V7YI81-F1
#
_entry.id   AF-A0A2V7YI81-F1
#
_cell.length_a   1.000
_cell.length_b   1.000
_cell.length_c   1.000
_cell.angle_alpha   90.00
_cell.angle_beta   90.00
_cell.angle_gamma   90.00
#
_symmetry.space_group_name_H-M   'P 1'
#
loop_
_entity.id
_entity.type
_entity.pdbx_description
1 polymer ?
#
loop_
_entity_poly.entity_id
_entity_poly.type
_entity_poly.pdbx_seq_one_letter_code
_entity_poly.pdbx_strand_id
1 'polypeptide(L)'
;MTERSEMEAALEAILFVSSEPVPRTKLLELFDEEEREQAAEALEAVLARFAGEEGRGVLVEDVAGGVRLATRPEMVGWLRRFFDVSGGNKLSMAALETLAIIAYRQPITGPEIQELRSVSPAGVLKTLLERRMVRIVGRKEVVGKPFLYGTTREFLVHFGLNSLKDLPPLEELEESFGSGDASEMARLAEMAGISHGGGEEAAAGEDREEAFLREVAELEERETETT
;
A
#
# COMPACT_ATOMS: atom_id res chain seq x y z
N MET A 1 -2.20 13.28 -35.06
CA MET A 1 -0.75 13.11 -35.02
C MET A 1 -0.17 14.16 -34.10
N THR A 2 -0.34 13.89 -32.81
CA THR A 2 0.32 14.59 -31.72
C THR A 2 1.84 14.43 -31.89
N GLU A 3 2.62 15.51 -31.74
CA GLU A 3 4.07 15.39 -31.82
C GLU A 3 4.61 14.60 -30.61
N ARG A 4 5.68 13.81 -30.79
CA ARG A 4 6.24 13.00 -29.69
C ARG A 4 6.60 13.85 -28.46
N SER A 5 7.14 15.05 -28.66
CA SER A 5 7.46 16.00 -27.60
C SER A 5 6.23 16.43 -26.79
N GLU A 6 5.08 16.59 -27.46
CA GLU A 6 3.82 16.92 -26.83
C GLU A 6 3.26 15.74 -26.03
N MET A 7 3.36 14.51 -26.57
CA MET A 7 2.99 13.28 -25.83
C MET A 7 3.82 13.14 -24.54
N GLU A 8 5.15 13.31 -24.65
CA GLU A 8 6.06 13.24 -23.51
C GLU A 8 5.71 14.29 -22.44
N ALA A 9 5.46 15.54 -22.86
CA ALA A 9 5.08 16.62 -21.95
C ALA A 9 3.75 16.34 -21.24
N ALA A 10 2.76 15.82 -21.97
CA ALA A 10 1.46 15.45 -21.39
C ALA A 10 1.60 14.33 -20.36
N LEU A 11 2.32 13.25 -20.70
CA LEU A 11 2.57 12.11 -19.82
C LEU A 11 3.33 12.52 -18.56
N GLU A 12 4.37 13.34 -18.69
CA GLU A 12 5.13 13.88 -17.55
C GLU A 12 4.24 14.73 -16.64
N ALA A 13 3.41 15.61 -17.20
CA ALA A 13 2.49 16.45 -16.43
C ALA A 13 1.45 15.60 -15.66
N ILE A 14 0.93 14.54 -16.30
CA ILE A 14 -0.02 13.63 -15.65
C ILE A 14 0.65 12.89 -14.50
N LEU A 15 1.86 12.35 -14.70
CA LEU A 15 2.61 11.67 -13.64
C LEU A 15 2.95 12.62 -12.48
N PHE A 16 3.21 13.90 -12.77
CA PHE A 16 3.51 14.92 -11.77
C PHE A 16 2.31 15.30 -10.91
N VAL A 17 1.11 15.43 -11.50
CA VAL A 17 -0.10 15.81 -10.78
C VAL A 17 -0.79 14.61 -10.10
N SER A 18 -0.51 13.39 -10.55
CA SER A 18 -1.13 12.18 -10.02
C SER A 18 -0.63 11.86 -8.61
N SER A 19 -1.55 11.81 -7.65
CA SER A 19 -1.28 11.42 -6.25
C SER A 19 -1.17 9.91 -6.05
N GLU A 20 -1.62 9.12 -7.02
CA GLU A 20 -1.63 7.65 -7.00
C GLU A 20 -0.90 7.07 -8.21
N PRO A 21 -0.41 5.82 -8.13
CA PRO A 21 0.19 5.16 -9.29
C PRO A 21 -0.82 5.01 -10.41
N VAL A 22 -0.41 5.44 -11.61
CA VAL A 22 -1.26 5.40 -12.81
C VAL A 22 -0.92 4.15 -13.62
N PRO A 23 -1.88 3.27 -13.90
CA PRO A 23 -1.66 2.15 -14.80
C PRO A 23 -1.18 2.64 -16.17
N ARG A 24 -0.16 1.99 -16.73
CA ARG A 24 0.38 2.33 -18.05
C ARG A 24 -0.70 2.29 -19.13
N THR A 25 -1.62 1.33 -19.05
CA THR A 25 -2.79 1.22 -19.95
C THR A 25 -3.64 2.49 -19.94
N LYS A 26 -3.95 3.04 -18.75
CA LYS A 26 -4.74 4.26 -18.59
C LYS A 26 -4.03 5.49 -19.18
N LEU A 27 -2.70 5.54 -19.12
CA LEU A 27 -1.92 6.60 -19.76
C LEU A 27 -1.99 6.50 -21.30
N LEU A 28 -1.95 5.29 -21.84
CA LEU A 28 -2.01 5.05 -23.29
C LEU A 28 -3.42 5.23 -23.87
N GLU A 29 -4.46 5.01 -23.07
CA GLU A 29 -5.86 5.24 -23.43
C GLU A 29 -6.20 6.72 -23.70
N LEU A 30 -5.31 7.64 -23.31
CA LEU A 30 -5.45 9.07 -23.64
C LEU A 30 -5.22 9.39 -25.12
N PHE A 31 -4.56 8.48 -25.83
CA PHE A 31 -4.20 8.64 -27.23
C PHE A 31 -5.03 7.72 -28.12
N ASP A 32 -5.27 8.16 -29.35
CA ASP A 32 -5.97 7.37 -30.36
C ASP A 32 -5.19 6.06 -30.67
N GLU A 33 -5.90 5.02 -31.11
CA GLU A 33 -5.32 3.69 -31.37
C GLU A 33 -4.06 3.74 -32.25
N GLU A 34 -4.07 4.59 -33.28
CA GLU A 34 -2.97 4.77 -34.23
C GLU A 34 -1.73 5.43 -33.60
N GLU A 35 -1.90 6.11 -32.46
CA GLU A 35 -0.84 6.84 -31.75
C GLU A 35 -0.30 6.07 -30.54
N ARG A 36 -0.95 4.98 -30.11
CA ARG A 36 -0.61 4.26 -28.87
C ARG A 36 0.82 3.70 -28.85
N GLU A 37 1.33 3.22 -29.97
CA GLU A 37 2.71 2.74 -30.06
C GLU A 37 3.70 3.89 -29.81
N GLN A 38 3.46 5.06 -30.42
CA GLN A 38 4.29 6.25 -30.23
C GLN A 38 4.16 6.80 -28.81
N ALA A 39 2.96 6.76 -28.23
CA ALA A 39 2.72 7.14 -26.85
C ALA A 39 3.43 6.20 -25.85
N ALA A 40 3.51 4.90 -26.15
CA ALA A 40 4.26 3.94 -25.34
C ALA A 40 5.76 4.24 -25.37
N GLU A 41 6.32 4.53 -26.55
CA GLU A 41 7.72 4.97 -26.65
C GLU A 41 7.98 6.30 -25.92
N ALA A 42 7.05 7.26 -26.03
CA ALA A 42 7.11 8.53 -25.32
C ALA A 42 7.08 8.32 -23.81
N LEU A 43 6.22 7.43 -23.31
CA LEU A 43 6.17 7.07 -21.89
C LEU A 43 7.50 6.51 -21.42
N GLU A 44 8.06 5.51 -22.09
CA GLU A 44 9.38 4.96 -21.72
C GLU A 44 10.48 6.02 -21.70
N ALA A 45 10.47 6.95 -22.68
CA ALA A 45 11.42 8.06 -22.72
C ALA A 45 11.25 9.02 -21.52
N VAL A 46 10.01 9.26 -21.07
CA VAL A 46 9.74 10.02 -19.83
C VAL A 46 10.26 9.26 -18.61
N LEU A 47 9.93 7.98 -18.48
CA LEU A 47 10.33 7.19 -17.30
C LEU A 47 11.86 7.07 -17.18
N ALA A 48 12.55 6.87 -18.31
CA ALA A 48 14.01 6.77 -18.35
C ALA A 48 14.72 8.05 -17.86
N ARG A 49 14.16 9.24 -18.11
CA ARG A 49 14.72 10.52 -17.62
C ARG A 49 14.80 10.58 -16.10
N PHE A 50 13.81 10.02 -15.42
CA PHE A 50 13.78 10.00 -13.95
C PHE A 50 14.59 8.85 -13.35
N ALA A 51 14.84 7.78 -14.13
CA ALA A 51 15.66 6.65 -13.71
C ALA A 51 17.17 6.96 -13.74
N GLY A 52 17.66 7.61 -14.81
CA GLY A 52 19.08 7.64 -15.16
C GLY A 52 19.91 8.86 -14.74
N GLU A 53 19.31 9.94 -14.23
CA GLU A 53 20.05 11.17 -13.93
C GLU A 53 20.53 11.24 -12.46
N GLU A 54 21.85 11.19 -12.28
CA GLU A 54 22.51 11.49 -11.00
C GLU A 54 22.15 12.92 -10.52
N GLY A 55 21.86 13.06 -9.23
CA GLY A 55 21.56 14.36 -8.61
C GLY A 55 20.10 14.79 -8.61
N ARG A 56 19.16 14.02 -9.19
CA ARG A 56 17.71 14.27 -9.05
C ARG A 56 17.18 13.81 -7.70
N GLY A 57 16.34 14.63 -7.06
CA GLY A 57 15.64 14.26 -5.82
C GLY A 57 14.34 13.47 -6.02
N VAL A 58 13.95 13.22 -7.28
CA VAL A 58 12.74 12.50 -7.69
C VAL A 58 13.14 11.30 -8.56
N LEU A 59 12.36 10.23 -8.49
CA LEU A 59 12.49 9.01 -9.27
C LEU A 59 11.12 8.51 -9.73
N VAL A 60 11.13 7.53 -10.64
CA VAL A 60 9.94 6.78 -11.06
C VAL A 60 9.90 5.45 -10.35
N GLU A 61 8.72 5.11 -9.81
CA GLU A 61 8.45 3.79 -9.23
C GLU A 61 7.34 3.09 -10.01
N ASP A 62 7.55 1.82 -10.34
CA ASP A 62 6.47 0.89 -10.66
C ASP A 62 5.93 0.33 -9.33
N VAL A 63 4.70 0.67 -8.97
CA VAL A 63 4.05 0.24 -7.74
C VAL A 63 2.54 0.09 -7.92
N ALA A 64 1.94 -0.89 -7.24
CA ALA A 64 0.52 -1.20 -7.30
C ALA A 64 -0.05 -1.31 -8.74
N GLY A 65 0.73 -1.91 -9.64
CA GLY A 65 0.38 -2.12 -11.05
C GLY A 65 0.40 -0.85 -11.92
N GLY A 66 0.99 0.24 -11.43
CA GLY A 66 1.09 1.50 -12.15
C GLY A 66 2.44 2.18 -11.93
N VAL A 67 2.61 3.32 -12.58
CA VAL A 67 3.80 4.17 -12.47
C VAL A 67 3.48 5.46 -11.71
N ARG A 68 4.41 5.94 -10.89
CA ARG A 68 4.32 7.25 -10.23
C ARG A 68 5.67 7.94 -10.16
N LEU A 69 5.64 9.26 -9.96
CA LEU A 69 6.79 10.01 -9.48
C LEU A 69 6.84 9.97 -7.95
N ALA A 70 8.00 9.68 -7.40
CA ALA A 70 8.26 9.63 -5.96
C ALA A 70 9.57 10.34 -5.62
N THR A 71 9.72 10.80 -4.39
CA THR A 71 10.99 11.37 -3.93
C THR A 71 11.99 10.28 -3.61
N ARG A 72 13.28 10.50 -3.90
CA ARG A 72 14.31 9.53 -3.53
C ARG A 72 14.46 9.37 -2.01
N PRO A 73 14.74 8.15 -1.50
CA PRO A 73 14.92 7.92 -0.08
C PRO A 73 15.96 8.82 0.58
N GLU A 74 17.01 9.22 -0.15
CA GLU A 74 18.06 10.13 0.32
C GLU A 74 17.50 11.52 0.69
N MET A 75 16.34 11.90 0.14
CA MET A 75 15.69 13.19 0.40
C MET A 75 14.91 13.22 1.72
N VAL A 76 14.73 12.08 2.40
CA VAL A 76 13.89 11.98 3.62
C VAL A 76 14.28 12.99 4.71
N GLY A 77 15.59 13.25 4.90
CA GLY A 77 16.07 14.19 5.90
C GLY A 77 15.78 15.65 5.57
N TRP A 78 15.68 16.00 4.29
CA TRP A 78 15.24 17.32 3.84
C TRP A 78 13.73 17.47 3.98
N LEU A 79 12.97 16.47 3.51
CA LEU A 79 11.51 16.48 3.56
C LEU A 79 10.98 16.52 4.99
N ARG A 80 11.55 15.74 5.92
CA ARG A 80 11.16 15.78 7.34
C ARG A 80 11.34 17.16 7.96
N ARG A 81 12.44 17.85 7.64
CA ARG A 81 12.70 19.23 8.11
C ARG A 81 11.73 20.24 7.51
N PHE A 82 11.36 20.06 6.25
CA PHE A 82 10.45 20.96 5.56
C PHE A 82 9.01 20.83 6.06
N PHE A 83 8.51 19.61 6.24
CA PHE A 83 7.14 19.35 6.65
C PHE A 83 6.92 19.32 8.17
N ASP A 84 7.98 19.51 8.97
CA ASP A 84 7.94 19.42 10.44
C ASP A 84 7.25 18.14 10.98
N VAL A 85 7.41 17.04 10.24
CA VAL A 85 6.73 15.78 10.55
C VAL A 85 7.49 15.07 11.67
N SER A 86 6.97 15.19 12.88
CA SER A 86 7.40 14.41 14.04
C SER A 86 6.53 13.15 14.20
N GLY A 87 7.03 12.01 13.71
CA GLY A 87 6.74 10.66 14.24
C GLY A 87 5.30 10.09 14.24
N GLY A 88 4.28 10.77 13.71
CA GLY A 88 2.88 10.49 14.05
C GLY A 88 2.11 9.38 13.32
N ASN A 89 2.64 8.72 12.28
CA ASN A 89 1.81 7.81 11.45
C ASN A 89 2.28 6.35 11.37
N LYS A 90 3.09 5.92 12.33
CA LYS A 90 3.67 4.57 12.36
C LYS A 90 2.60 3.53 12.71
N LEU A 91 2.66 2.34 12.11
CA LEU A 91 1.86 1.18 12.55
C LEU A 91 2.53 0.55 13.79
N SER A 92 1.73 0.09 14.74
CA SER A 92 2.23 -0.66 15.89
C SER A 92 2.76 -2.03 15.45
N MET A 93 3.59 -2.68 16.27
CA MET A 93 4.02 -4.06 15.99
C MET A 93 2.83 -5.03 15.86
N ALA A 94 1.83 -4.89 16.74
CA ALA A 94 0.62 -5.72 16.66
C ALA A 94 -0.16 -5.50 15.36
N ALA A 95 -0.18 -4.25 14.86
CA ALA A 95 -0.77 -3.92 13.57
C ALA A 95 0.01 -4.54 12.40
N LEU A 96 1.34 -4.49 12.44
CA LEU A 96 2.18 -5.09 11.39
C LEU A 96 2.09 -6.61 11.37
N GLU A 97 2.06 -7.27 12.53
CA GLU A 97 1.86 -8.73 12.62
C GLU A 97 0.51 -9.14 12.02
N THR A 98 -0.56 -8.43 12.37
CA THR A 98 -1.90 -8.70 11.84
C THR A 98 -1.97 -8.43 10.34
N LEU A 99 -1.36 -7.34 9.89
CA LEU A 99 -1.30 -6.99 8.47
C LEU A 99 -0.52 -8.03 7.67
N ALA A 100 0.59 -8.55 8.20
CA ALA A 100 1.35 -9.63 7.58
C ALA A 100 0.50 -10.91 7.46
N ILE A 101 -0.19 -11.32 8.52
CA ILE A 101 -1.10 -12.48 8.47
C ILE A 101 -2.14 -12.31 7.34
N ILE A 102 -2.76 -11.13 7.25
CA ILE A 102 -3.74 -10.84 6.19
C ILE A 102 -3.07 -10.89 4.82
N ALA A 103 -1.91 -10.26 4.63
CA ALA A 103 -1.20 -10.21 3.35
C ALA A 103 -0.90 -11.62 2.80
N TYR A 104 -0.46 -12.55 3.65
CA TYR A 104 -0.08 -13.92 3.26
C TYR A 104 -1.23 -14.93 3.26
N ARG A 105 -2.32 -14.68 3.98
CA ARG A 105 -3.42 -15.65 4.15
C ARG A 105 -4.78 -15.16 3.64
N GLN A 106 -4.85 -13.97 3.05
CA GLN A 106 -6.10 -13.46 2.48
C GLN A 106 -6.69 -14.40 1.40
N PRO A 107 -8.02 -14.50 1.32
CA PRO A 107 -9.01 -13.87 2.19
C PRO A 107 -9.11 -14.59 3.56
N ILE A 108 -9.07 -13.84 4.66
CA ILE A 108 -9.06 -14.41 6.03
C ILE A 108 -10.06 -13.70 6.96
N THR A 109 -10.65 -14.42 7.92
CA THR A 109 -11.62 -13.88 8.88
C THR A 109 -10.97 -13.43 10.20
N GLY A 110 -11.64 -12.53 10.93
CA GLY A 110 -11.21 -12.10 12.27
C GLY A 110 -10.93 -13.27 13.24
N PRO A 111 -11.82 -14.27 13.35
CA PRO A 111 -11.57 -15.45 14.18
C PRO A 111 -10.33 -16.26 13.77
N GLU A 112 -10.07 -16.43 12.47
CA GLU A 112 -8.86 -17.13 11.99
C GLU A 112 -7.58 -16.36 12.33
N ILE A 113 -7.61 -15.03 12.25
CA ILE A 113 -6.50 -14.17 12.71
C ILE A 113 -6.29 -14.34 14.22
N GLN A 114 -7.38 -14.34 15.00
CA GLN A 114 -7.32 -14.52 16.45
C GLN A 114 -6.72 -15.87 16.83
N GLU A 115 -7.05 -16.94 16.11
CA GLU A 115 -6.46 -18.27 16.33
C GLU A 115 -4.94 -18.25 16.12
N LEU A 116 -4.47 -17.57 15.06
CA LEU A 116 -3.04 -17.45 14.76
C LEU A 116 -2.28 -16.57 15.77
N ARG A 117 -2.88 -15.46 16.25
CA ARG A 117 -2.21 -14.51 17.17
C ARG A 117 -2.48 -14.80 18.65
N SER A 118 -3.45 -15.66 18.97
CA SER A 118 -3.94 -15.93 20.34
C SER A 118 -4.49 -14.70 21.10
N VAL A 119 -4.60 -13.54 20.46
CA VAL A 119 -5.14 -12.28 21.02
C VAL A 119 -6.17 -11.69 20.06
N SER A 120 -7.13 -10.92 20.58
CA SER A 120 -8.19 -10.33 19.75
C SER A 120 -7.62 -9.36 18.70
N PRO A 121 -7.96 -9.51 17.42
CA PRO A 121 -7.52 -8.59 16.37
C PRO A 121 -8.45 -7.39 16.17
N ALA A 122 -9.56 -7.26 16.92
CA ALA A 122 -10.61 -6.26 16.69
C ALA A 122 -10.10 -4.81 16.60
N GLY A 123 -9.36 -4.35 17.62
CA GLY A 123 -8.82 -2.98 17.66
C GLY A 123 -7.81 -2.70 16.54
N VAL A 124 -6.98 -3.70 16.23
CA VAL A 124 -6.01 -3.64 15.14
C VAL A 124 -6.71 -3.59 13.79
N LEU A 125 -7.68 -4.47 13.55
CA LEU A 125 -8.45 -4.52 12.29
C LEU A 125 -9.16 -3.21 12.03
N LYS A 126 -9.80 -2.64 13.06
CA LYS A 126 -10.39 -1.31 12.97
C LYS A 126 -9.36 -0.26 12.52
N THR A 127 -8.19 -0.23 13.15
CA THR A 127 -7.12 0.70 12.80
C THR A 127 -6.62 0.50 11.37
N LEU A 128 -6.46 -0.76 10.92
CA LEU A 128 -6.02 -1.09 9.57
C LEU A 128 -7.06 -0.72 8.50
N LEU A 129 -8.36 -0.88 8.81
CA LEU A 129 -9.45 -0.44 7.94
C LEU A 129 -9.51 1.09 7.82
N GLU A 130 -9.45 1.80 8.94
CA GLU A 130 -9.44 3.28 8.96
C GLU A 130 -8.25 3.87 8.17
N ARG A 131 -7.11 3.17 8.20
CA ARG A 131 -5.91 3.53 7.43
C ARG A 131 -5.91 2.99 6.01
N ARG A 132 -6.97 2.32 5.57
CA ARG A 132 -7.11 1.65 4.27
C ARG A 132 -5.95 0.71 3.95
N MET A 133 -5.34 0.06 4.95
CA MET A 133 -4.32 -0.98 4.71
C MET A 133 -4.97 -2.32 4.40
N VAL A 134 -6.19 -2.53 4.91
CA VAL A 134 -7.02 -3.70 4.63
C VAL A 134 -8.44 -3.23 4.32
N ARG A 135 -9.23 -4.10 3.69
CA ARG A 135 -10.63 -3.90 3.34
C ARG A 135 -11.43 -5.18 3.52
N ILE A 136 -12.75 -5.06 3.47
CA ILE A 136 -13.64 -6.22 3.47
C ILE A 136 -13.75 -6.73 2.02
N VAL A 137 -13.47 -8.02 1.81
CA VAL A 137 -13.53 -8.66 0.49
C VAL A 137 -14.77 -9.56 0.32
N GLY A 138 -15.56 -9.71 1.39
CA GLY A 138 -16.80 -10.49 1.39
C GLY A 138 -17.14 -11.03 2.77
N ARG A 139 -18.01 -12.05 2.80
CA ARG A 139 -18.36 -12.81 4.01
C ARG A 139 -18.13 -14.29 3.77
N LYS A 140 -17.67 -15.00 4.81
CA LYS A 140 -17.49 -16.44 4.76
C LYS A 140 -18.83 -17.14 4.95
N GLU A 141 -19.19 -18.08 4.08
CA GLU A 141 -20.47 -18.81 4.13
C GLU A 141 -20.46 -19.93 5.20
N VAL A 142 -20.36 -19.51 6.46
CA VAL A 142 -20.40 -20.35 7.67
C VAL A 142 -21.32 -19.73 8.71
N VAL A 143 -21.58 -20.43 9.82
CA VAL A 143 -22.38 -19.90 10.93
C VAL A 143 -21.77 -18.58 11.45
N GLY A 144 -22.61 -17.56 11.64
CA GLY A 144 -22.19 -16.21 12.01
C GLY A 144 -21.73 -15.33 10.86
N LYS A 145 -21.53 -15.87 9.64
CA LYS A 145 -21.13 -15.15 8.42
C LYS A 145 -20.07 -14.06 8.65
N PRO A 146 -18.90 -14.40 9.25
CA PRO A 146 -17.88 -13.41 9.55
C PRO A 146 -17.32 -12.77 8.27
N PHE A 147 -16.89 -11.52 8.39
CA PHE A 147 -16.23 -10.79 7.30
C PHE A 147 -14.91 -11.44 6.91
N LEU A 148 -14.61 -11.40 5.62
CA LEU A 148 -13.31 -11.74 5.04
C LEU A 148 -12.54 -10.44 4.80
N TYR A 149 -11.28 -10.43 5.23
CA TYR A 149 -10.37 -9.32 5.07
C TYR A 149 -9.32 -9.63 4.00
N GLY A 150 -8.91 -8.59 3.29
CA GLY A 150 -7.81 -8.60 2.33
C GLY A 150 -7.09 -7.26 2.31
N THR A 151 -5.91 -7.23 1.73
CA THR A 151 -5.11 -6.00 1.57
C THR A 151 -5.69 -5.11 0.47
N THR A 152 -5.36 -3.82 0.54
CA THR A 152 -5.80 -2.80 -0.41
C THR A 152 -4.72 -2.47 -1.44
N ARG A 153 -5.02 -1.52 -2.33
CA ARG A 153 -4.02 -0.94 -3.23
C ARG A 153 -3.05 -0.04 -2.45
N GLU A 154 -3.54 0.68 -1.45
CA GLU A 154 -2.76 1.53 -0.56
C GLU A 154 -1.71 0.72 0.21
N PHE A 155 -2.02 -0.53 0.59
CA PHE A 155 -1.02 -1.46 1.12
C PHE A 155 0.14 -1.64 0.14
N LEU A 156 -0.14 -1.97 -1.13
CA LEU A 156 0.90 -2.17 -2.14
C LEU A 156 1.73 -0.88 -2.32
N VAL A 157 1.07 0.28 -2.35
CA VAL A 157 1.73 1.59 -2.44
C VAL A 157 2.63 1.88 -1.24
N HIS A 158 2.16 1.55 -0.04
CA HIS A 158 2.89 1.80 1.20
C HIS A 158 4.15 0.94 1.31
N PHE A 159 4.06 -0.32 0.88
CA PHE A 159 5.18 -1.28 0.91
C PHE A 159 6.01 -1.31 -0.37
N GLY A 160 5.70 -0.48 -1.37
CA GLY A 160 6.45 -0.41 -2.63
C GLY A 160 6.32 -1.66 -3.50
N LEU A 161 5.20 -2.38 -3.40
CA LEU A 161 4.95 -3.63 -4.12
C LEU A 161 4.14 -3.38 -5.40
N ASN A 162 4.46 -4.06 -6.50
CA ASN A 162 3.60 -4.03 -7.69
C ASN A 162 2.39 -4.94 -7.52
N SER A 163 2.60 -6.08 -6.87
CA SER A 163 1.56 -7.06 -6.60
C SER A 163 1.85 -7.84 -5.32
N LEU A 164 0.85 -8.55 -4.82
CA LEU A 164 1.03 -9.47 -3.69
C LEU A 164 2.01 -10.61 -3.97
N LYS A 165 2.30 -10.91 -5.24
CA LYS A 165 3.28 -11.93 -5.63
C LYS A 165 4.73 -11.49 -5.36
N ASP A 166 4.94 -10.19 -5.14
CA ASP A 166 6.25 -9.63 -4.84
C ASP A 166 6.58 -9.74 -3.34
N LEU A 167 5.64 -10.25 -2.53
CA LEU A 167 5.90 -10.55 -1.13
C LEU A 167 6.94 -11.69 -1.02
N PRO A 168 7.96 -11.55 -0.16
CA PRO A 168 8.92 -12.61 0.10
C PRO A 168 8.21 -13.91 0.49
N PRO A 169 8.62 -15.08 -0.02
CA PRO A 169 8.06 -16.35 0.44
C PRO A 169 8.33 -16.56 1.93
N LEU A 170 7.43 -17.27 2.62
CA LEU A 170 7.50 -17.45 4.07
C LEU A 170 8.78 -18.18 4.49
N GLU A 171 9.30 -19.06 3.64
CA GLU A 171 10.52 -19.81 3.87
C GLU A 171 11.77 -18.89 3.91
N GLU A 172 11.83 -17.88 3.04
CA GLU A 172 12.94 -16.88 3.02
C GLU A 172 12.88 -15.92 4.22
N LEU A 173 11.66 -15.76 4.78
CA LEU A 173 11.44 -15.01 6.00
C LEU A 173 12.17 -15.71 7.18
N GLU A 174 11.98 -17.03 7.33
CA GLU A 174 12.61 -17.80 8.41
C GLU A 174 14.14 -17.77 8.36
N GLU A 175 14.74 -17.73 7.17
CA GLU A 175 16.19 -17.62 7.00
C GLU A 175 16.71 -16.21 7.32
N SER A 176 15.99 -15.17 6.88
CA SER A 176 16.33 -13.77 7.14
C SER A 176 16.18 -13.39 8.63
N PHE A 177 15.19 -13.97 9.33
CA PHE A 177 14.97 -13.75 10.76
C PHE A 177 15.71 -14.76 11.65
N GLY A 178 16.12 -15.91 11.12
CA GLY A 178 16.87 -16.94 11.85
C GLY A 178 18.38 -16.65 11.99
N SER A 179 18.89 -15.68 11.24
CA SER A 179 20.32 -15.31 11.23
C SER A 179 20.61 -13.83 11.53
N GLY A 180 19.58 -13.00 11.77
CA GLY A 180 19.71 -11.55 11.93
C GLY A 180 19.77 -11.08 13.39
N ASP A 181 20.88 -10.44 13.73
CA ASP A 181 21.08 -9.63 14.94
C ASP A 181 19.88 -8.71 15.19
N ALA A 182 19.37 -8.64 16.44
CA ALA A 182 18.20 -7.83 16.80
C ALA A 182 18.36 -6.34 16.41
N SER A 183 19.59 -5.89 16.17
CA SER A 183 19.94 -4.57 15.67
C SER A 183 19.55 -4.32 14.20
N GLU A 184 19.48 -5.35 13.36
CA GLU A 184 19.15 -5.25 11.92
C GLU A 184 17.63 -5.21 11.71
N MET A 185 16.90 -6.03 12.47
CA MET A 185 15.44 -5.89 12.62
C MET A 185 15.07 -4.52 13.17
N ALA A 186 15.78 -4.01 14.18
CA ALA A 186 15.53 -2.68 14.72
C ALA A 186 15.77 -1.58 13.68
N ARG A 187 16.74 -1.74 12.77
CA ARG A 187 17.03 -0.78 11.69
C ARG A 187 16.01 -0.83 10.55
N LEU A 188 15.62 -2.02 10.09
CA LEU A 188 14.53 -2.19 9.11
C LEU A 188 13.22 -1.67 9.68
N ALA A 189 12.97 -1.94 10.96
CA ALA A 189 11.88 -1.39 11.72
C ALA A 189 11.96 0.14 11.78
N GLU A 190 13.11 0.72 12.13
CA GLU A 190 13.29 2.17 12.18
C GLU A 190 13.14 2.85 10.81
N MET A 191 13.65 2.24 9.74
CA MET A 191 13.50 2.68 8.34
C MET A 191 12.06 2.58 7.84
N ALA A 192 11.36 1.49 8.15
CA ALA A 192 9.92 1.33 7.93
C ALA A 192 9.08 2.19 8.89
N GLY A 193 9.73 2.87 9.83
CA GLY A 193 9.07 3.71 10.80
C GLY A 193 8.26 2.89 11.81
N ILE A 194 8.89 2.01 12.55
CA ILE A 194 8.31 1.21 13.63
C ILE A 194 8.79 1.79 14.97
N SER A 195 7.94 1.73 15.99
CA SER A 195 8.27 2.07 17.38
C SER A 195 7.72 0.96 18.28
N HIS A 196 8.52 0.52 19.25
CA HIS A 196 8.06 -0.25 20.40
C HIS A 196 7.33 0.71 21.36
N GLY A 197 6.09 1.05 21.03
CA GLY A 197 5.18 1.81 21.89
C GLY A 197 3.98 0.96 22.23
N GLY A 198 3.98 0.40 23.44
CA GLY A 198 2.84 -0.34 23.98
C GLY A 198 1.74 0.59 24.46
N GLY A 199 0.49 0.14 24.30
CA GLY A 199 -0.66 0.57 25.09
C GLY A 199 -1.42 1.78 24.54
N GLU A 200 -2.47 1.52 23.77
CA GLU A 200 -3.87 1.87 24.10
C GLU A 200 -4.74 1.63 22.86
N GLU A 201 -4.91 0.36 22.49
CA GLU A 201 -6.01 -0.03 21.59
C GLU A 201 -7.23 -0.32 22.45
N ALA A 202 -8.13 0.66 22.50
CA ALA A 202 -9.36 0.62 23.27
C ALA A 202 -10.23 -0.58 22.84
N ALA A 203 -10.63 -1.39 23.83
CA ALA A 203 -11.61 -2.45 23.66
C ALA A 203 -12.95 -1.86 23.21
N ALA A 204 -13.26 -1.97 21.92
CA ALA A 204 -14.61 -1.78 21.41
C ALA A 204 -15.41 -3.05 21.71
N GLY A 205 -16.58 -2.93 22.32
CA GLY A 205 -17.49 -4.06 22.52
C GLY A 205 -18.06 -4.56 21.19
N GLU A 206 -18.26 -5.88 21.11
CA GLU A 206 -18.65 -6.63 19.90
C GLU A 206 -19.83 -5.98 19.14
N ASP A 207 -20.84 -5.45 19.85
CA ASP A 207 -22.01 -4.79 19.25
C ASP A 207 -21.71 -3.48 18.51
N ARG A 208 -20.72 -2.70 18.97
CA ARG A 208 -20.31 -1.44 18.30
C ARG A 208 -19.39 -1.70 17.12
N GLU A 209 -18.62 -2.78 17.18
CA GLU A 209 -17.73 -3.21 16.11
C GLU A 209 -18.54 -3.71 14.91
N GLU A 210 -19.57 -4.54 15.14
CA GLU A 210 -20.41 -5.04 14.06
C GLU A 210 -21.16 -3.90 13.34
N ALA A 211 -21.57 -2.87 14.07
CA ALA A 211 -22.17 -1.67 13.51
C ALA A 211 -21.18 -0.87 12.64
N PHE A 212 -19.95 -0.65 13.12
CA PHE A 212 -18.90 0.06 12.37
C PHE A 212 -18.48 -0.71 11.10
N LEU A 213 -18.29 -2.02 11.20
CA LEU A 213 -17.92 -2.85 10.06
C LEU A 213 -19.02 -2.91 9.00
N ARG A 214 -20.30 -2.86 9.41
CA ARG A 214 -21.43 -2.72 8.48
C ARG A 214 -21.42 -1.37 7.79
N GLU A 215 -21.19 -0.28 8.52
CA GLU A 215 -21.10 1.07 7.94
C GLU A 215 -19.95 1.18 6.93
N VAL A 216 -18.77 0.64 7.25
CA VAL A 216 -17.61 0.60 6.32
C VAL A 216 -17.94 -0.22 5.08
N ALA A 217 -18.55 -1.40 5.22
CA ALA A 217 -18.96 -2.22 4.09
C ALA A 217 -19.99 -1.51 3.20
N GLU A 218 -20.98 -0.83 3.80
CA GLU A 218 -21.99 -0.04 3.08
C GLU A 218 -21.38 1.15 2.34
N LEU A 219 -20.31 1.76 2.87
CA LEU A 219 -19.59 2.84 2.19
C LEU A 219 -18.75 2.34 1.00
N GLU A 220 -18.05 1.22 1.15
CA GLU A 220 -17.28 0.60 0.05
C GLU A 220 -18.20 0.11 -1.09
N GLU A 221 -19.37 -0.42 -0.78
CA GLU A 221 -20.38 -0.80 -1.78
C GLU A 221 -20.89 0.42 -2.58
N ARG A 222 -20.99 1.61 -1.95
CA ARG A 222 -21.43 2.84 -2.62
C ARG A 222 -20.35 3.48 -3.50
N GLU A 223 -19.07 3.36 -3.11
CA GLU A 223 -17.95 3.86 -3.93
C GLU A 223 -17.73 3.00 -5.18
N THR A 224 -17.96 1.69 -5.10
CA THR A 224 -17.82 0.77 -6.24
C THR A 224 -18.96 0.87 -7.28
N GLU A 225 -20.12 1.41 -6.92
CA GLU A 225 -21.22 1.68 -7.87
C GLU A 225 -21.07 3.01 -8.63
N THR A 226 -20.11 3.86 -8.26
CA THR A 226 -19.92 5.21 -8.84
C THR A 226 -18.73 5.31 -9.82
N THR A 227 -17.96 4.23 -10.03
CA THR A 227 -16.82 4.17 -10.97
C THR A 227 -17.09 3.20 -12.10
#